data_AF-A0A842WWT3-F1
#
_entry.id   AF-A0A842WWT3-F1
#
_cell.length_a   1.000
_cell.length_b   1.000
_cell.length_c   1.000
_cell.angle_alpha   90.00
_cell.angle_beta   90.00
_cell.angle_gamma   90.00
#
_symmetry.space_group_name_H-M   'P 1'
#
loop_
_entity.id
_entity.type
_entity.pdbx_description
1 polymer ?
#
loop_
_entity_poly.entity_id
_entity_poly.type
_entity_poly.pdbx_seq_one_letter_code
_entity_poly.pdbx_strand_id
1 'polypeptide(L)'
;MSQQKIGYSRIVRTLVTRGHTIYGREKLVDVFAESGLELIDGYPPENPDIIALTKFLIEYSKLSPAAKLTLMILAKQYNVELPKAVWKEEKRFFKFG
;
A
#
# COMPACT_ATOMS: atom_id res chain seq x y z
N MET A 1 -20.69 -0.42 0.99
CA MET A 1 -19.27 -0.41 1.39
C MET A 1 -18.95 0.91 2.07
N SER A 2 -18.10 0.94 3.10
CA SER A 2 -17.71 2.20 3.75
C SER A 2 -16.89 3.07 2.78
N GLN A 3 -16.99 4.40 2.90
CA GLN A 3 -16.22 5.35 2.09
C GLN A 3 -14.71 5.07 2.15
N GLN A 4 -14.22 4.67 3.33
CA GLN A 4 -12.83 4.28 3.54
C GLN A 4 -12.43 3.06 2.71
N LYS A 5 -13.26 2.01 2.68
CA LYS A 5 -12.99 0.80 1.89
C LYS A 5 -12.90 1.12 0.40
N ILE A 6 -13.80 1.95 -0.11
CA ILE A 6 -13.80 2.37 -1.52
C ILE A 6 -12.51 3.15 -1.85
N GLY A 7 -12.11 4.09 -1.00
CA GLY A 7 -10.87 4.84 -1.21
C GLY A 7 -9.63 3.96 -1.14
N TYR A 8 -9.54 3.04 -0.18
CA TYR A 8 -8.42 2.10 -0.10
C TYR A 8 -8.34 1.21 -1.34
N SER A 9 -9.46 0.66 -1.81
CA SER A 9 -9.48 -0.11 -3.07
C SER A 9 -8.96 0.70 -4.25
N ARG A 10 -9.32 1.99 -4.36
CA ARG A 10 -8.83 2.88 -5.42
C ARG A 10 -7.32 3.16 -5.33
N ILE A 11 -6.82 3.41 -4.12
CA ILE A 11 -5.38 3.59 -3.87
C ILE A 11 -4.65 2.32 -4.29
N VAL A 12 -5.03 1.18 -3.74
CA VAL A 12 -4.37 -0.10 -3.99
C VAL A 12 -4.39 -0.45 -5.47
N ARG A 13 -5.53 -0.31 -6.15
CA ARG A 13 -5.61 -0.53 -7.61
C ARG A 13 -4.61 0.34 -8.37
N THR A 14 -4.51 1.62 -8.03
CA THR A 14 -3.53 2.54 -8.64
C THR A 14 -2.09 2.10 -8.38
N LEU A 15 -1.79 1.66 -7.16
CA LEU A 15 -0.47 1.19 -6.76
C LEU A 15 -0.10 -0.15 -7.39
N VAL A 16 -1.05 -1.08 -7.57
CA VAL A 16 -0.79 -2.35 -8.24
C VAL A 16 -0.52 -2.12 -9.73
N THR A 17 -1.32 -1.29 -10.40
CA THR A 17 -1.13 -0.97 -11.83
C THR A 17 0.19 -0.24 -12.08
N ARG A 18 0.62 0.67 -11.19
CA ARG A 18 1.82 1.51 -11.41
C ARG A 18 3.07 1.00 -10.69
N GLY A 19 2.91 0.37 -9.54
CA GLY A 19 3.98 -0.03 -8.65
C GLY A 19 4.90 -1.11 -9.24
N HIS A 20 4.37 -1.97 -10.11
CA HIS A 20 5.18 -2.94 -10.86
C HIS A 20 6.29 -2.27 -11.67
N THR A 21 5.99 -1.09 -12.24
CA THR A 21 6.95 -0.31 -13.03
C THR A 21 7.98 0.38 -12.13
N ILE A 22 7.60 0.76 -10.91
CA ILE A 22 8.41 1.59 -10.01
C ILE A 22 9.34 0.76 -9.12
N TYR A 23 8.84 -0.34 -8.55
CA TYR A 23 9.55 -1.14 -7.55
C TYR A 23 9.96 -2.54 -8.05
N GLY A 24 9.54 -2.92 -9.25
CA GLY A 24 9.73 -4.26 -9.79
C GLY A 24 8.73 -5.27 -9.21
N ARG A 25 8.67 -6.45 -9.83
CA ARG A 25 7.72 -7.51 -9.47
C ARG A 25 8.01 -8.11 -8.09
N GLU A 26 9.27 -8.42 -7.78
CA GLU A 26 9.65 -9.13 -6.55
C GLU A 26 9.22 -8.38 -5.28
N LYS A 27 9.58 -7.10 -5.16
CA LYS A 27 9.20 -6.29 -3.99
C LYS A 27 7.70 -6.14 -3.82
N LEU A 28 6.94 -6.10 -4.92
CA LEU A 28 5.50 -6.06 -4.83
C LEU A 28 4.91 -7.40 -4.41
N VAL A 29 5.47 -8.52 -4.88
CA VAL A 29 5.07 -9.86 -4.43
C VAL A 29 5.20 -9.99 -2.91
N ASP A 30 6.29 -9.51 -2.33
CA ASP A 30 6.47 -9.50 -0.87
C ASP A 30 5.35 -8.69 -0.17
N VAL A 31 5.01 -7.51 -0.70
CA VAL A 31 3.92 -6.68 -0.16
C VAL A 31 2.57 -7.41 -0.23
N PHE A 32 2.29 -8.12 -1.32
CA PHE A 32 1.05 -8.91 -1.45
C PHE A 32 1.02 -10.08 -0.47
N ALA A 33 2.14 -10.80 -0.33
CA ALA A 33 2.27 -11.92 0.60
C ALA A 33 2.05 -11.48 2.05
N GLU A 34 2.73 -10.40 2.49
CA GLU A 34 2.63 -9.88 3.86
C GLU A 34 1.26 -9.26 4.17
N SER A 35 0.58 -8.72 3.16
CA SER A 35 -0.75 -8.12 3.32
C SER A 35 -1.89 -9.14 3.29
N GLY A 36 -1.67 -10.34 2.74
CA GLY A 36 -2.73 -11.30 2.43
C GLY A 36 -3.69 -10.80 1.34
N LEU A 37 -3.29 -9.79 0.56
CA LEU A 37 -4.08 -9.29 -0.55
C LEU A 37 -3.82 -10.16 -1.77
N GLU A 38 -4.78 -11.01 -2.10
CA GLU A 38 -4.75 -11.83 -3.31
C GLU A 38 -4.84 -10.95 -4.57
N LEU A 39 -4.21 -11.43 -5.64
CA LEU A 39 -4.33 -10.87 -6.97
C LEU A 39 -5.01 -11.85 -7.90
N ILE A 40 -5.98 -11.36 -8.68
CA ILE A 40 -6.64 -12.07 -9.76
C ILE A 40 -6.19 -11.41 -11.06
N ASP A 41 -5.53 -12.17 -11.94
CA ASP A 41 -4.95 -11.67 -13.20
C ASP A 41 -4.05 -10.42 -13.05
N GLY A 42 -3.34 -10.34 -11.92
CA GLY A 42 -2.45 -9.21 -11.61
C GLY A 42 -3.16 -7.96 -11.07
N TYR A 43 -4.45 -8.05 -10.73
CA TYR A 43 -5.22 -6.95 -10.15
C TYR A 43 -5.84 -7.34 -8.80
N PRO A 44 -6.11 -6.37 -7.90
CA PRO A 44 -6.88 -6.63 -6.70
C PRO A 44 -8.30 -7.12 -7.05
N PRO A 45 -8.91 -8.01 -6.24
CA PRO A 45 -10.27 -8.48 -6.46
C PRO A 45 -11.28 -7.33 -6.38
N GLU A 46 -12.47 -7.50 -6.97
CA GLU A 46 -13.50 -6.45 -7.02
C GLU A 46 -13.97 -5.98 -5.63
N ASN A 47 -13.99 -6.89 -4.66
CA ASN A 47 -14.40 -6.60 -3.28
C ASN A 47 -13.36 -7.11 -2.27
N PRO A 48 -12.15 -6.51 -2.22
CA PRO A 48 -11.09 -6.96 -1.34
C PRO A 48 -11.48 -6.74 0.13
N ASP A 49 -10.93 -7.55 1.04
CA ASP A 49 -11.12 -7.33 2.47
C ASP A 49 -10.44 -6.03 2.94
N ILE A 50 -11.11 -5.28 3.81
CA ILE A 50 -10.57 -4.03 4.35
C ILE A 50 -9.31 -4.25 5.19
N ILE A 51 -9.19 -5.41 5.84
CA ILE A 51 -8.00 -5.75 6.62
C ILE A 51 -6.80 -5.96 5.69
N ALA A 52 -6.99 -6.73 4.60
CA ALA A 52 -5.97 -6.95 3.58
C ALA A 52 -5.54 -5.62 2.92
N LEU A 53 -6.51 -4.77 2.54
CA LEU A 53 -6.22 -3.43 2.02
C LEU A 53 -5.41 -2.60 3.00
N THR A 54 -5.79 -2.58 4.28
CA THR A 54 -5.11 -1.83 5.32
C THR A 54 -3.66 -2.29 5.49
N LYS A 55 -3.43 -3.60 5.56
CA LYS A 55 -2.08 -4.17 5.64
C LYS A 55 -1.26 -3.83 4.41
N PHE A 56 -1.83 -3.92 3.21
CA PHE A 56 -1.15 -3.56 1.98
C PHE A 56 -0.64 -2.12 2.01
N LEU A 57 -1.46 -1.15 2.44
CA LEU A 57 -1.04 0.25 2.54
C LEU A 57 0.11 0.43 3.54
N ILE A 58 0.10 -0.31 4.65
CA ILE A 58 1.17 -0.28 5.65
C ILE A 58 2.46 -0.85 5.07
N GLU A 59 2.42 -2.04 4.49
CA GLU A 59 3.61 -2.68 3.91
C GLU A 59 4.17 -1.90 2.72
N TYR A 60 3.30 -1.39 1.85
CA TYR A 60 3.71 -0.53 0.74
C TYR A 60 4.43 0.74 1.25
N SER A 61 3.99 1.32 2.36
CA SER A 61 4.63 2.52 2.92
C SER A 61 6.07 2.31 3.39
N LYS A 62 6.45 1.07 3.70
CA LYS A 62 7.81 0.70 4.15
C LYS A 62 8.80 0.55 3.00
N LEU A 63 8.32 0.38 1.76
CA LEU A 63 9.19 0.17 0.59
C LEU A 63 10.20 1.29 0.38
N SER A 64 9.77 2.54 0.55
CA SER A 64 10.64 3.71 0.48
C SER A 64 9.93 4.99 0.99
N PRO A 65 10.68 6.06 1.29
CA PRO A 65 10.08 7.38 1.53
C PRO A 65 9.18 7.86 0.37
N ALA A 66 9.53 7.55 -0.88
CA ALA A 66 8.73 7.91 -2.05
C ALA A 66 7.41 7.11 -2.12
N ALA A 67 7.40 5.86 -1.68
CA ALA A 67 6.18 5.05 -1.56
C ALA A 67 5.21 5.66 -0.53
N LYS A 68 5.73 6.04 0.64
CA LYS A 68 4.96 6.74 1.68
C LYS A 68 4.41 8.08 1.18
N LEU A 69 5.20 8.88 0.48
CA LEU A 69 4.73 10.14 -0.11
C LEU A 69 3.63 9.91 -1.17
N THR A 70 3.79 8.89 -2.01
CA THR A 70 2.80 8.51 -3.01
C THR A 70 1.47 8.14 -2.35
N LEU A 71 1.50 7.35 -1.28
CA LEU A 71 0.33 7.02 -0.49
C LEU A 71 -0.37 8.27 0.06
N MET A 72 0.39 9.24 0.58
CA MET A 72 -0.16 10.49 1.10
C MET A 72 -0.86 11.32 0.01
N ILE A 73 -0.27 11.39 -1.18
CA ILE A 73 -0.85 12.10 -2.33
C ILE A 73 -2.16 11.43 -2.75
N LEU A 74 -2.17 10.11 -2.91
CA LEU A 74 -3.37 9.37 -3.32
C LEU A 74 -4.47 9.44 -2.26
N ALA A 75 -4.11 9.35 -0.98
CA ALA A 75 -5.05 9.50 0.13
C ALA A 75 -5.74 10.87 0.13
N LYS A 76 -4.98 11.94 -0.13
CA LYS A 76 -5.52 13.29 -0.30
C LYS A 76 -6.44 13.38 -1.52
N GLN A 77 -6.05 12.81 -2.65
CA GLN A 77 -6.87 12.82 -3.89
C GLN A 77 -8.20 12.09 -3.72
N TYR A 78 -8.23 10.98 -2.98
CA TYR A 78 -9.44 10.20 -2.75
C TYR A 78 -10.18 10.57 -1.46
N ASN A 79 -9.73 11.59 -0.74
CA ASN A 79 -10.29 12.06 0.52
C ASN A 79 -10.48 10.92 1.54
N VAL A 80 -9.41 10.16 1.78
CA VAL A 80 -9.39 9.08 2.79
C VAL A 80 -8.23 9.24 3.75
N GLU A 81 -8.49 8.93 5.02
CA GLU A 81 -7.44 8.87 6.04
C GLU A 81 -6.64 7.58 5.92
N LEU A 82 -5.31 7.70 6.00
CA LEU A 82 -4.42 6.54 6.00
C LEU A 82 -4.33 5.89 7.39
N PRO A 83 -4.02 4.59 7.46
CA PRO A 83 -3.82 3.90 8.74
C PRO A 83 -2.74 4.59 9.58
N LYS A 84 -2.97 4.73 10.88
CA LYS A 84 -2.02 5.40 11.80
C LYS A 84 -0.58 4.83 11.71
N ALA A 85 -0.47 3.54 11.41
CA ALA A 85 0.80 2.84 11.25
C ALA A 85 1.65 3.35 10.07
N VAL A 86 1.05 3.92 9.02
CA VAL A 86 1.78 4.52 7.89
C VAL A 86 2.65 5.70 8.35
N TRP A 87 2.21 6.41 9.39
CA TRP A 87 2.92 7.58 9.91
C TRP A 87 4.09 7.23 10.82
N LYS A 88 4.12 6.02 11.39
CA LYS A 88 5.23 5.60 12.24
C LYS A 88 6.52 5.61 11.44
N GLU A 89 7.53 6.29 11.96
CA GLU A 89 8.88 6.19 11.42
C GLU A 89 9.46 4.85 11.86
N GLU A 90 9.92 4.04 10.91
CA GLU A 90 10.86 2.98 11.25
C GLU A 90 12.13 3.65 11.76
N LYS A 91 12.47 3.43 13.03
CA LYS A 91 13.75 3.84 13.61
C LYS A 91 14.85 3.13 12.80
N ARG A 92 15.42 3.83 11.82
CA ARG A 92 16.62 3.37 11.13
C ARG A 92 17.75 3.41 12.14
N PHE A 93 18.06 2.25 12.71
CA PHE A 93 19.32 2.05 13.42
C PHE A 93 20.44 2.12 12.36
N PHE A 94 21.01 3.30 12.18
CA PHE A 94 22.28 3.42 11.47
C PHE A 94 23.34 2.72 12.34
N LYS A 95 23.66 1.47 12.01
CA LYS A 95 24.94 0.87 12.42
C LYS A 95 26.02 1.60 11.62
N PHE A 96 26.58 2.65 12.22
CA PHE A 96 27.91 3.10 11.83
C PHE A 96 28.89 1.99 12.24
N GLY A 97 29.58 1.44 11.25
CA GLY A 97 30.69 0.51 11.45
C GLY A 97 31.93 1.24 11.95
#